data_AF-A0A968BWW5-F1
#
_entry.id   AF-A0A968BWW5-F1
#
_cell.length_a   1.000
_cell.length_b   1.000
_cell.length_c   1.000
_cell.angle_alpha   90.00
_cell.angle_beta   90.00
_cell.angle_gamma   90.00
#
_symmetry.space_group_name_H-M   'P 1'
#
loop_
_entity.id
_entity.type
_entity.pdbx_description
1 polymer ?
#
loop_
_entity_poly.entity_id
_entity_poly.type
_entity_poly.pdbx_seq_one_letter_code
_entity_poly.pdbx_strand_id
1 'polypeptide(L)' 'AMENRGIVAHWDARSQHLTVWDTTQAPIPIRNGLAALFGLSAPQVRVIAPFVGGGFGPKIMLYYPEEVILT' A
#
# COMPACT_ATOMS: atom_id res chain seq x y z
N ALA A 1 -16.84 3.65 -7.15
CA ALA A 1 -15.76 3.99 -8.13
C ALA A 1 -15.92 3.09 -9.35
N MET A 2 -15.40 3.50 -10.52
CA MET A 2 -15.41 2.63 -11.70
C MET A 2 -14.20 1.67 -11.69
N GLU A 3 -13.06 2.13 -11.17
CA GLU A 3 -11.91 1.26 -10.90
C GLU A 3 -12.09 0.54 -9.56
N ASN A 4 -11.92 -0.79 -9.57
CA ASN A 4 -11.89 -1.61 -8.36
C ASN A 4 -10.68 -1.27 -7.46
N ARG A 5 -10.60 -1.94 -6.32
CA ARG A 5 -9.38 -1.94 -5.50
C ARG A 5 -8.38 -2.93 -6.10
N GLY A 6 -7.11 -2.59 -6.02
CA GLY A 6 -6.01 -3.41 -6.49
C GLY A 6 -4.71 -2.98 -5.86
N ILE A 7 -3.83 -3.96 -5.69
CA ILE A 7 -2.52 -3.79 -5.09
C ILE A 7 -1.50 -4.63 -5.83
N VAL A 8 -0.29 -4.08 -6.01
CA VAL A 8 0.87 -4.79 -6.52
C VAL A 8 2.02 -4.52 -5.56
N ALA A 9 2.67 -5.57 -5.07
CA ALA A 9 3.82 -5.45 -4.19
C ALA A 9 5.06 -6.06 -4.83
N HIS A 10 6.20 -5.42 -4.60
CA HIS A 10 7.51 -5.89 -5.01
C HIS A 10 8.48 -5.75 -3.84
N TRP A 11 9.06 -6.88 -3.43
CA TRP A 11 10.11 -6.94 -2.41
C TRP A 11 11.47 -7.11 -3.08
N ASP A 12 12.38 -6.17 -2.80
CA ASP A 12 13.80 -6.32 -3.16
C ASP A 12 14.56 -6.90 -1.97
N ALA A 13 14.91 -8.18 -2.05
CA ALA A 13 15.65 -8.89 -1.01
C ALA A 13 17.08 -8.35 -0.80
N ARG A 14 17.70 -7.72 -1.81
CA ARG A 14 19.06 -7.19 -1.69
C ARG A 14 19.10 -5.89 -0.91
N SER A 15 18.17 -4.98 -1.19
CA SER A 15 18.08 -3.67 -0.52
C SER A 15 17.16 -3.68 0.70
N GLN A 16 16.41 -4.77 0.92
CA GLN A 16 15.41 -4.90 1.98
C GLN A 16 14.36 -3.78 1.89
N HIS A 17 13.90 -3.51 0.66
CA HIS A 17 12.90 -2.48 0.35
C HIS A 17 11.63 -3.08 -0.23
N LEU A 18 10.50 -2.66 0.34
CA LEU A 18 9.15 -2.97 -0.13
C LEU A 18 8.61 -1.79 -0.95
N THR A 19 8.28 -2.04 -2.21
CA THR A 19 7.52 -1.09 -3.03
C THR A 19 6.11 -1.62 -3.28
N VAL A 20 5.10 -0.81 -3.01
CA VAL A 20 3.70 -1.15 -3.19
C VAL A 20 3.04 -0.12 -4.09
N TRP A 21 2.36 -0.57 -5.13
CA TRP A 21 1.41 0.23 -5.91
C TRP A 21 0.02 -0.10 -5.43
N ASP A 22 -0.70 0.90 -4.96
CA ASP A 22 -1.98 0.72 -4.29
C ASP A 22 -2.98 1.76 -4.79
N THR A 23 -4.20 1.32 -5.10
CA THR A 23 -5.34 2.18 -5.41
C THR A 23 -5.92 2.86 -4.16
N THR A 24 -5.08 3.49 -3.35
CA THR A 24 -5.44 4.11 -2.06
C THR A 24 -5.54 5.64 -2.14
N GLN A 25 -6.37 6.22 -1.28
CA GLN A 25 -6.44 7.66 -1.01
C GLN A 25 -5.53 8.10 0.15
N ALA A 26 -4.87 7.14 0.83
CA ALA A 26 -4.08 7.38 2.03
C ALA A 26 -2.73 6.63 2.00
N PRO A 27 -1.82 6.94 1.04
CA PRO A 27 -0.56 6.20 0.87
C PRO A 27 0.40 6.31 2.06
N ILE A 28 0.38 7.42 2.81
CA ILE A 28 1.26 7.63 3.98
C ILE A 28 0.85 6.72 5.15
N PRO A 29 -0.43 6.70 5.58
CA PRO A 29 -0.90 5.71 6.54
C PRO A 29 -0.64 4.25 6.15
N ILE A 30 -0.91 3.87 4.89
CA ILE A 30 -0.62 2.51 4.39
C ILE A 30 0.87 2.19 4.58
N ARG A 31 1.77 3.08 4.13
CA ARG A 31 3.23 2.90 4.28
C ARG A 31 3.59 2.64 5.74
N ASN A 32 3.08 3.45 6.65
CA ASN A 32 3.44 3.37 8.06
C ASN A 32 3.01 2.06 8.70
N GLY A 33 1.81 1.56 8.42
CA GLY A 33 1.43 0.29 9.02
C GLY A 33 1.91 -0.94 8.26
N LEU A 34 2.18 -0.88 6.95
CA LEU A 34 2.96 -1.94 6.30
C LEU A 34 4.36 -2.04 6.92
N ALA A 35 5.00 -0.91 7.20
CA ALA A 35 6.28 -0.90 7.92
C ALA A 35 6.13 -1.53 9.32
N ALA A 36 5.09 -1.19 10.07
CA ALA A 36 4.83 -1.78 11.38
C ALA A 36 4.52 -3.30 11.32
N LEU A 37 3.66 -3.73 10.38
CA LEU A 37 3.23 -5.12 10.20
C LEU A 37 4.41 -6.03 9.84
N PHE A 38 5.33 -5.54 9.01
CA PHE A 38 6.50 -6.31 8.56
C PHE A 38 7.77 -6.09 9.37
N GLY A 39 7.71 -5.28 10.45
CA GLY A 39 8.88 -4.95 11.26
C GLY A 39 9.96 -4.18 10.49
N LEU A 40 9.58 -3.41 9.47
CA LEU A 40 10.46 -2.57 8.66
C LEU A 40 10.48 -1.13 9.17
N SER A 41 11.53 -0.39 8.84
CA SER A 41 11.53 1.07 9.01
C SER A 41 10.72 1.77 7.91
N ALA A 42 10.16 2.95 8.19
CA ALA A 42 9.39 3.71 7.20
C ALA A 42 10.17 4.01 5.88
N PRO A 43 11.49 4.30 5.90
CA PRO A 43 12.27 4.44 4.68
C PRO A 43 12.37 3.17 3.83
N GLN A 44 12.20 1.99 4.44
CA GLN A 44 12.23 0.72 3.73
C GLN A 44 10.94 0.40 2.99
N VAL A 45 9.89 1.21 3.20
CA VAL A 45 8.58 1.01 2.56
C VAL A 45 8.26 2.21 1.69
N ARG A 46 7.94 1.94 0.43
CA ARG A 46 7.46 2.93 -0.53
C ARG A 46 6.08 2.54 -1.01
N VAL A 47 5.09 3.39 -0.77
CA VAL A 47 3.73 3.24 -1.31
C VAL A 47 3.51 4.29 -2.38
N ILE A 48 3.07 3.83 -3.55
CA ILE A 48 2.79 4.65 -4.73
C ILE A 48 1.30 4.53 -5.02
N ALA A 49 0.56 5.63 -4.88
CA ALA A 49 -0.80 5.73 -5.36
C ALA A 49 -0.77 6.32 -6.79
N PRO A 50 -1.01 5.52 -7.85
CA PRO A 50 -1.08 6.04 -9.23
C PRO A 50 -2.39 6.82 -9.45
N PHE A 51 -2.69 7.20 -10.70
CA PHE A 51 -4.01 7.73 -11.03
C PHE A 51 -5.10 6.69 -10.72
N VAL A 52 -5.98 7.01 -9.76
CA VAL A 52 -7.07 6.14 -9.29
C VAL A 52 -8.35 6.48 -10.06
N GLY A 53 -9.03 5.47 -10.61
CA GLY A 53 -10.30 5.59 -11.34
C GLY A 53 -11.52 5.78 -10.45
N GLY A 54 -11.41 6.73 -9.51
CA GLY A 54 -12.41 7.10 -8.51
C GLY A 54 -12.12 6.51 -7.13
N GLY A 55 -12.11 7.37 -6.12
CA GLY A 55 -11.98 6.98 -4.69
C GLY A 55 -13.30 7.07 -3.95
N PHE A 56 -13.95 8.24 -4.02
CA PHE A 56 -15.24 8.57 -3.40
C PHE A 56 -15.36 8.27 -1.90
N GLY A 57 -14.25 8.10 -1.19
CA GLY A 57 -14.22 7.81 0.25
C GLY A 57 -13.71 6.40 0.57
N PRO A 58 -14.30 5.31 0.06
CA PRO A 58 -13.93 3.96 0.47
C PRO A 58 -12.44 3.62 0.36
N LYS A 59 -11.71 4.15 -0.63
CA LYS A 59 -10.26 3.92 -0.79
C LYS A 59 -9.37 4.64 0.25
N ILE A 60 -9.94 5.30 1.27
CA ILE A 60 -9.21 5.89 2.41
C ILE A 60 -9.16 4.99 3.65
N MET A 61 -10.00 3.96 3.72
CA MET A 61 -10.10 3.08 4.88
C MET A 61 -8.86 2.18 4.99
N LEU A 62 -8.48 1.83 6.22
CA LEU A 62 -7.26 1.07 6.53
C LEU A 62 -7.58 0.01 7.61
N TYR A 63 -7.17 -1.26 7.50
CA TYR A 63 -6.64 -1.96 6.31
C TYR A 63 -7.74 -2.75 5.62
N TYR A 64 -7.60 -2.90 4.30
CA TYR A 64 -8.35 -3.89 3.56
C TYR A 64 -7.62 -5.23 3.49
N PRO A 65 -8.34 -6.37 3.33
CA PRO A 65 -7.72 -7.70 3.30
C PRO A 65 -6.59 -7.85 2.29
N GLU A 66 -6.71 -7.22 1.11
CA GLU A 66 -5.67 -7.25 0.08
C GLU A 66 -4.36 -6.54 0.48
N GLU A 67 -4.41 -5.57 1.40
CA GLU A 67 -3.22 -4.88 1.93
C GLU A 67 -2.52 -5.74 2.99
N VAL A 68 -3.30 -6.55 3.72
CA VAL A 68 -2.79 -7.41 4.81
C VAL A 68 -2.26 -8.74 4.29
N ILE A 69 -2.83 -9.31 3.22
CA ILE A 69 -2.37 -10.58 2.64
C ILE A 69 -1.01 -10.49 1.94
N LEU A 70 -0.39 -9.30 1.90
CA LEU A 70 1.00 -9.14 1.44
C LEU A 70 2.03 -9.84 2.36
N THR A 71 1.60 -10.42 3.48
CA THR A 71 2.39 -11.26 4.40
C THR A 71 2.84 -12.58 3.80
#